data_AF-A0A7C4R3U9-F1
#
_entry.id   AF-A0A7C4R3U9-F1
#
_cell.length_a   1.000
_cell.length_b   1.000
_cell.length_c   1.000
_cell.angle_alpha   90.00
_cell.angle_beta   90.00
_cell.angle_gamma   90.00
#
_symmetry.space_group_name_H-M   'P 1'
#
loop_
_entity.id
_entity.type
_entity.pdbx_description
1 polymer ?
#
loop_
_entity_poly.entity_id
_entity_poly.type
_entity_poly.pdbx_seq_one_letter_code
_entity_poly.pdbx_strand_id
1 'polypeptide(L)'
;MQQEVLSGRFVIQFHRASRDHWDLRLEMDGVLKSWAVPKEPPSTPGVKRLAIQVEDHDLSYIDFEGTIPEGEYGAGSVEIWDKGTYILEARSENEIKFTLKGKRLVGGYVLLRLKDRDWLLFKRKGALKSRLD
;
A
#
# COMPACT_ATOMS: atom_id res chain seq x y z
N MET A 1 26.32 14.21 -2.12
CA MET A 1 25.95 12.88 -1.60
C MET A 1 24.74 12.42 -2.38
N GLN A 2 24.83 11.33 -3.14
CA GLN A 2 23.65 10.71 -3.75
C GLN A 2 22.77 10.19 -2.61
N GLN A 3 21.55 10.70 -2.51
CA GLN A 3 20.57 10.21 -1.57
C GLN A 3 20.18 8.79 -2.04
N GLU A 4 20.42 7.77 -1.22
CA GLU A 4 20.03 6.41 -1.58
C GLU A 4 18.52 6.37 -1.86
N VAL A 5 18.17 5.99 -3.08
CA VAL A 5 16.78 5.79 -3.48
C VAL A 5 16.35 4.45 -2.92
N LEU A 6 15.69 4.45 -1.77
CA LEU A 6 15.13 3.23 -1.19
C LEU A 6 13.99 2.72 -2.07
N SER A 7 14.15 1.50 -2.60
CA SER A 7 13.14 0.82 -3.41
C SER A 7 12.71 -0.48 -2.76
N GLY A 8 11.42 -0.80 -2.84
CA GLY A 8 10.87 -2.06 -2.32
C GLY A 8 9.80 -2.62 -3.25
N ARG A 9 9.26 -3.78 -2.90
CA ARG A 9 8.08 -4.35 -3.56
C ARG A 9 6.80 -3.87 -2.89
N PHE A 10 5.71 -3.85 -3.65
CA PHE A 10 4.38 -3.68 -3.08
C PHE A 10 3.42 -4.69 -3.67
N VAL A 11 2.38 -4.99 -2.91
CA VAL A 11 1.20 -5.71 -3.38
C VAL A 11 -0.05 -5.01 -2.89
N ILE A 12 -1.11 -5.10 -3.71
CA ILE A 12 -2.47 -4.80 -3.31
C ILE A 12 -3.26 -6.06 -3.52
N GLN A 13 -3.77 -6.65 -2.44
CA GLN A 13 -4.66 -7.80 -2.50
C GLN A 13 -6.10 -7.33 -2.40
N PHE A 14 -7.00 -7.90 -3.20
CA PHE A 14 -8.43 -7.80 -2.98
C PHE A 14 -8.87 -8.95 -2.07
N HIS A 15 -9.49 -8.59 -0.95
CA HIS A 15 -9.85 -9.53 0.09
C HIS A 15 -11.37 -9.57 0.24
N ARG A 16 -11.96 -10.68 -0.23
CA ARG A 16 -13.37 -11.03 -0.03
C ARG A 16 -13.56 -11.67 1.34
N ALA A 17 -13.64 -10.83 2.36
CA ALA A 17 -13.96 -11.22 3.73
C ALA A 17 -15.44 -10.91 4.05
N SER A 18 -15.80 -10.79 5.32
CA SER A 18 -17.13 -10.30 5.74
C SER A 18 -17.48 -8.93 5.15
N ARG A 19 -16.46 -8.11 4.89
CA ARG A 19 -16.54 -6.90 4.07
C ARG A 19 -15.39 -6.90 3.09
N ASP A 20 -15.73 -6.75 1.81
CA ASP A 20 -14.74 -6.58 0.75
C ASP A 20 -13.85 -5.36 1.03
N HIS A 21 -12.54 -5.55 0.91
CA HIS A 21 -11.55 -4.50 1.05
C HIS A 21 -10.29 -4.82 0.24
N TRP A 22 -9.38 -3.85 0.18
CA TRP A 22 -8.09 -3.99 -0.46
C TRP A 22 -6.98 -3.86 0.58
N ASP A 23 -6.09 -4.84 0.66
CA ASP A 23 -4.92 -4.77 1.52
C ASP A 23 -3.73 -4.18 0.75
N LEU A 24 -3.34 -2.95 1.07
CA LEU A 24 -2.11 -2.34 0.58
C LEU A 24 -0.95 -2.76 1.46
N ARG A 25 0.11 -3.31 0.85
CA ARG A 25 1.32 -3.73 1.56
C ARG A 25 2.58 -3.19 0.89
N LEU A 26 3.48 -2.63 1.71
CA LEU A 26 4.78 -2.11 1.28
C LEU A 26 5.89 -2.91 1.97
N GLU A 27 6.81 -3.50 1.20
CA GLU A 27 8.01 -4.14 1.71
C GLU A 27 8.98 -3.10 2.29
N MET A 28 9.14 -3.10 3.61
CA MET A 28 9.87 -2.07 4.35
C MET A 28 10.34 -2.62 5.70
N ASP A 29 11.58 -2.31 6.09
CA ASP A 29 12.19 -2.77 7.35
C ASP A 29 12.14 -4.31 7.56
N GLY A 30 12.26 -5.08 6.48
CA GLY A 30 12.25 -6.55 6.52
C GLY A 30 10.87 -7.19 6.69
N VAL A 31 9.78 -6.41 6.62
CA VAL A 31 8.39 -6.89 6.72
C VAL A 31 7.49 -6.22 5.68
N LEU A 32 6.24 -6.67 5.59
CA LEU A 32 5.18 -6.00 4.83
C LEU A 32 4.37 -5.09 5.75
N LYS A 33 4.67 -3.78 5.72
CA LYS A 33 3.83 -2.77 6.37
C LYS A 33 2.49 -2.73 5.64
N SER A 34 1.39 -2.94 6.38
CA SER A 34 0.11 -3.29 5.80
C SER A 34 -1.03 -2.36 6.24
N TRP A 35 -1.93 -2.06 5.30
CA TRP A 35 -3.15 -1.30 5.54
C TRP A 35 -4.35 -1.90 4.82
N ALA A 36 -5.45 -2.10 5.54
CA ALA A 36 -6.75 -2.43 4.97
C ALA A 36 -7.42 -1.15 4.44
N VAL A 37 -7.78 -1.14 3.16
CA VAL A 37 -8.42 -0.02 2.45
C VAL A 37 -9.84 -0.45 2.06
N PRO A 38 -10.90 0.01 2.76
CA PRO A 38 -12.27 -0.49 2.55
C PRO A 38 -12.90 -0.21 1.18
N LYS A 39 -12.26 0.62 0.36
CA LYS A 39 -12.70 0.96 -0.99
C LYS A 39 -11.51 0.93 -1.92
N GLU A 40 -11.75 0.65 -3.20
CA GLU A 40 -10.71 0.55 -4.21
C GLU A 40 -9.70 1.72 -4.11
N PRO A 41 -8.39 1.42 -4.02
CA PRO A 41 -7.33 2.43 -3.96
C PRO A 41 -7.42 3.44 -5.10
N PRO A 42 -7.11 4.73 -4.85
CA PRO A 42 -7.37 5.78 -5.82
C PRO A 42 -6.42 5.69 -7.02
N SER A 43 -6.96 5.44 -8.22
CA SER A 43 -6.20 5.46 -9.48
C SER A 43 -5.95 6.89 -9.99
N THR A 44 -6.75 7.87 -9.57
CA THR A 44 -6.68 9.28 -9.97
C THR A 44 -6.51 10.23 -8.77
N PRO A 45 -5.89 11.43 -8.96
CA PRO A 45 -5.78 12.42 -7.91
C PRO A 45 -7.15 13.02 -7.52
N GLY A 46 -7.25 13.54 -6.30
CA GLY A 46 -8.48 14.17 -5.79
C GLY A 46 -9.40 13.22 -5.01
N VAL A 47 -9.19 11.91 -5.13
CA VAL A 47 -9.87 10.88 -4.31
C VAL A 47 -9.03 10.57 -3.08
N LYS A 48 -9.67 10.58 -1.91
CA LYS A 48 -9.11 10.21 -0.61
C LYS A 48 -9.75 8.92 -0.12
N ARG A 49 -8.95 7.98 0.39
CA ARG A 49 -9.41 6.72 0.98
C ARG A 49 -8.92 6.59 2.41
N LEU A 50 -9.78 6.09 3.29
CA LEU A 50 -9.35 5.58 4.58
C LEU A 50 -8.48 4.35 4.34
N ALA A 51 -7.35 4.27 5.05
CA ALA A 51 -6.45 3.12 5.08
C ALA A 51 -6.17 2.81 6.55
N ILE A 52 -6.60 1.65 7.02
CA ILE A 52 -6.50 1.25 8.43
C ILE A 52 -5.25 0.39 8.56
N GLN A 53 -4.29 0.83 9.36
CA GLN A 53 -3.07 0.08 9.60
C GLN A 53 -3.40 -1.23 10.33
N VAL A 54 -2.90 -2.34 9.79
CA VAL A 54 -3.04 -3.68 10.37
C VAL A 54 -1.66 -4.22 10.75
N GLU A 55 -1.63 -5.41 11.31
CA GLU A 55 -0.40 -6.09 11.70
C GLU A 55 0.56 -6.26 10.51
N ASP A 56 1.86 -6.21 10.79
CA ASP A 56 2.87 -6.50 9.78
C ASP A 56 2.72 -7.95 9.28
N HIS A 57 3.02 -8.17 8.00
CA HIS A 57 3.00 -9.51 7.42
C HIS A 57 4.41 -9.93 6.98
N ASP A 58 4.66 -11.24 6.97
CA ASP A 58 5.91 -11.80 6.45
C ASP A 58 6.10 -11.49 4.96
N LEU A 59 7.35 -11.32 4.54
CA LEU A 59 7.69 -11.01 3.15
C LEU A 59 7.21 -12.07 2.15
N SER A 60 7.08 -13.33 2.59
CA SER A 60 6.55 -14.43 1.78
C SER A 60 5.08 -14.23 1.40
N TYR A 61 4.33 -13.46 2.18
CA TYR A 61 2.90 -13.23 1.96
C TYR A 61 2.60 -12.34 0.75
N ILE A 62 3.61 -11.67 0.19
CA ILE A 62 3.45 -10.72 -0.91
C ILE A 62 2.94 -11.37 -2.21
N ASP A 63 3.17 -12.68 -2.37
CA ASP A 63 2.72 -13.45 -3.53
C ASP A 63 1.55 -14.41 -3.19
N PHE A 64 0.96 -14.28 -1.99
CA PHE A 64 -0.15 -15.12 -1.58
C PHE A 64 -1.45 -14.77 -2.33
N GLU A 65 -2.08 -15.82 -2.87
CA GLU A 65 -3.45 -15.86 -3.38
C GLU A 65 -4.08 -17.16 -2.89
N GLY A 66 -5.35 -17.12 -2.49
CA GLY A 66 -6.03 -18.30 -1.98
C GLY A 66 -7.18 -17.98 -1.03
N THR A 67 -7.68 -19.00 -0.35
CA THR A 67 -8.77 -18.85 0.63
C THR A 67 -8.23 -19.09 2.02
N ILE A 68 -8.42 -18.12 2.91
CA ILE A 68 -8.18 -18.24 4.34
C ILE A 68 -9.41 -18.91 4.96
N PRO A 69 -9.24 -20.04 5.69
CA PRO A 69 -10.35 -20.79 6.27
C PRO A 69 -11.26 -19.98 7.17
N GLU A 70 -12.53 -20.35 7.26
CA GLU A 70 -13.45 -19.77 8.24
C GLU A 70 -12.98 -20.01 9.68
N GLY A 71 -13.17 -19.01 10.54
CA GLY A 71 -12.72 -19.04 11.93
C GLY A 71 -11.28 -18.54 12.14
N GLU A 72 -10.48 -18.46 11.08
CA GLU A 72 -9.14 -17.87 11.12
C GLU A 72 -9.19 -16.34 11.00
N TYR A 73 -8.15 -15.67 11.50
CA TYR A 73 -8.01 -14.23 11.32
C TYR A 73 -7.84 -13.91 9.83
N GLY A 74 -8.73 -13.06 9.31
CA GLY A 74 -8.77 -12.74 7.89
C GLY A 74 -9.46 -13.80 7.02
N ALA A 75 -10.37 -14.61 7.58
CA ALA A 75 -11.19 -15.54 6.79
C ALA A 75 -11.81 -14.87 5.55
N GLY A 76 -11.64 -15.51 4.39
CA GLY A 76 -12.03 -14.94 3.10
C GLY A 76 -11.14 -15.36 1.94
N SER A 77 -11.50 -14.96 0.73
CA SER A 77 -10.66 -15.18 -0.45
C SER A 77 -9.78 -13.97 -0.74
N VAL A 78 -8.51 -14.21 -1.01
CA VAL A 78 -7.46 -13.22 -1.28
C VAL A 78 -6.96 -13.40 -2.70
N GLU A 79 -7.03 -12.34 -3.50
CA GLU A 79 -6.54 -12.29 -4.89
C GLU A 79 -5.58 -11.11 -5.05
N ILE A 80 -4.51 -11.24 -5.85
CA ILE A 80 -3.63 -10.11 -6.14
C ILE A 80 -4.34 -9.18 -7.13
N TRP A 81 -4.69 -7.99 -6.66
CA TRP A 81 -5.34 -6.96 -7.46
C TRP A 81 -4.33 -6.14 -8.26
N ASP A 82 -3.21 -5.76 -7.65
CA ASP A 82 -2.05 -5.13 -8.30
C ASP A 82 -0.75 -5.49 -7.58
N LYS A 83 0.37 -5.46 -8.29
CA LYS A 83 1.70 -5.63 -7.69
C LYS A 83 2.78 -4.98 -8.52
N GLY A 84 3.92 -4.71 -7.88
CA GLY A 84 5.08 -4.17 -8.56
C GLY A 84 6.15 -3.70 -7.58
N THR A 85 6.87 -2.66 -7.98
CA THR A 85 7.87 -2.00 -7.13
C THR A 85 7.41 -0.61 -6.76
N TYR A 86 8.01 -0.07 -5.70
CA TYR A 86 7.81 1.31 -5.31
C TYR A 86 9.14 1.96 -4.95
N ILE A 87 9.17 3.29 -5.07
CA ILE A 87 10.26 4.13 -4.58
C ILE A 87 9.75 4.84 -3.33
N LEU A 88 10.46 4.71 -2.22
CA LEU A 88 10.21 5.49 -1.02
C LEU A 88 10.83 6.88 -1.19
N GLU A 89 10.03 7.92 -1.03
CA GLU A 89 10.48 9.30 -1.23
C GLU A 89 10.68 10.03 0.09
N ALA A 90 9.81 9.78 1.06
CA ALA A 90 9.93 10.29 2.41
C ALA A 90 9.13 9.40 3.37
N ARG A 91 9.62 9.27 4.60
CA ARG A 91 8.95 8.58 5.68
C ARG A 91 9.16 9.31 6.99
N SER A 92 8.08 9.43 7.74
CA SER A 92 8.06 9.85 9.14
C SER A 92 7.04 8.99 9.89
N GLU A 93 6.83 9.25 11.17
CA GLU A 93 5.83 8.55 11.98
C GLU A 93 4.39 8.72 11.44
N ASN A 94 4.11 9.88 10.83
CA ASN A 94 2.75 10.29 10.44
C ASN A 94 2.57 10.46 8.93
N GLU A 95 3.62 10.30 8.14
CA GLU A 95 3.55 10.48 6.69
C GLU A 95 4.50 9.53 5.96
N ILE A 96 3.99 8.84 4.94
CA ILE A 96 4.78 8.04 4.00
C ILE A 96 4.47 8.51 2.58
N LYS A 97 5.49 9.00 1.88
CA LYS A 97 5.43 9.40 0.47
C LYS A 97 6.17 8.38 -0.37
N PHE A 98 5.51 7.86 -1.39
CA PHE A 98 6.06 6.84 -2.27
C PHE A 98 5.55 6.98 -3.69
N THR A 99 6.26 6.38 -4.63
CA THR A 99 5.82 6.25 -6.03
C THR A 99 5.68 4.79 -6.39
N LEU A 100 4.47 4.39 -6.79
CA LEU A 100 4.15 3.03 -7.24
C LEU A 100 4.48 2.85 -8.72
N LYS A 101 5.00 1.66 -9.05
CA LYS A 101 5.23 1.16 -10.40
C LYS A 101 4.49 -0.18 -10.56
N GLY A 102 3.17 -0.14 -10.49
CA GLY A 102 2.27 -1.27 -10.72
C GLY A 102 1.76 -1.37 -12.15
N LYS A 103 0.83 -2.30 -12.37
CA LYS A 103 0.05 -2.37 -13.61
C LYS A 103 -1.19 -1.47 -13.54
N ARG A 104 -1.82 -1.37 -12.37
CA ARG A 104 -3.03 -0.55 -12.15
C ARG A 104 -2.70 0.80 -11.53
N LEU A 105 -1.89 0.80 -10.46
CA LEU A 105 -1.48 2.01 -9.78
C LEU A 105 -0.05 2.41 -10.16
N VAL A 106 0.04 3.57 -10.79
CA VAL A 106 1.31 4.17 -11.22
C VAL A 106 1.39 5.61 -10.74
N GLY A 107 2.55 6.03 -10.24
CA GLY A 107 2.82 7.41 -9.84
C GLY A 107 2.82 7.65 -8.33
N GLY A 108 2.79 8.91 -7.93
CA GLY A 108 3.01 9.32 -6.54
C GLY A 108 1.79 9.18 -5.64
N TYR A 109 1.99 8.63 -4.44
CA TYR A 109 1.00 8.43 -3.39
C TYR A 109 1.49 8.94 -2.04
N VAL A 110 0.53 9.20 -1.14
CA VAL A 110 0.78 9.54 0.26
C VAL A 110 -0.13 8.70 1.15
N LEU A 111 0.44 8.17 2.23
CA LEU A 111 -0.27 7.76 3.43
C LEU A 111 -0.02 8.83 4.49
N LEU A 112 -1.09 9.46 4.98
CA LEU A 112 -1.03 10.47 6.05
C LEU A 112 -1.82 9.97 7.26
N ARG A 113 -1.17 9.80 8.42
CA ARG A 113 -1.82 9.33 9.64
C ARG A 113 -2.79 10.40 10.14
N LEU A 114 -4.00 9.99 10.49
CA LEU A 114 -5.02 10.84 11.08
C LEU A 114 -4.98 10.72 12.61
N LYS A 115 -5.20 9.51 13.12
CA LYS A 115 -5.17 9.14 14.54
C LYS A 115 -5.00 7.64 14.67
N ASP A 116 -4.42 7.16 15.77
CA ASP A 116 -4.28 5.73 16.06
C ASP A 116 -3.76 4.92 14.86
N ARG A 117 -4.59 3.99 14.36
CA ARG A 117 -4.35 3.15 13.18
C ARG A 117 -4.97 3.72 11.90
N ASP A 118 -5.69 4.85 11.94
CA ASP A 118 -6.35 5.44 10.78
C ASP A 118 -5.38 6.32 9.98
N TRP A 119 -5.26 6.01 8.68
CA TRP A 119 -4.50 6.77 7.71
C TRP A 119 -5.38 7.22 6.54
N LEU A 120 -4.92 8.24 5.82
CA LEU A 120 -5.50 8.72 4.59
C LEU A 120 -4.57 8.36 3.43
N LEU A 121 -5.05 7.50 2.53
CA LEU A 121 -4.39 7.16 1.27
C LEU A 121 -4.92 8.06 0.15
N PHE A 122 -4.03 8.73 -0.57
CA PHE A 122 -4.41 9.50 -1.76
C PHE A 122 -3.29 9.58 -2.80
N LYS A 123 -3.69 9.69 -4.07
CA LYS A 123 -2.77 9.92 -5.18
C LYS A 123 -2.44 11.41 -5.29
N ARG A 124 -1.15 11.73 -5.48
CA ARG A 124 -0.68 13.11 -5.70
C ARG A 124 -0.94 13.56 -7.14
N LYS A 125 -1.10 14.87 -7.32
CA LYS A 125 -1.14 15.50 -8.65
C LYS A 125 0.27 15.60 -9.24
N GLY A 126 0.41 15.32 -10.53
CA GLY A 126 1.65 15.51 -11.29
C GLY A 126 2.57 14.30 -11.33
N ALA A 127 3.44 14.27 -12.35
CA ALA A 127 4.62 13.41 -12.37
C ALA A 127 5.67 13.95 -11.38
N LEU A 128 6.51 13.07 -10.83
CA LEU A 128 7.71 13.49 -10.12
C LEU A 128 8.48 14.49 -10.99
N LYS A 129 8.66 15.72 -10.51
CA LYS A 129 9.75 16.55 -11.04
C LYS A 129 11.03 15.84 -10.67
N SER A 130 11.71 15.24 -11.65
CA SER A 130 13.09 14.80 -11.46
C SER A 130 13.88 16.02 -11.00
N ARG A 131 14.46 16.00 -9.80
CA ARG A 131 15.44 17.02 -9.38
C ARG A 131 16.80 16.61 -9.92
N LEU A 132 16.88 16.53 -11.25
CA LEU A 132 18.11 16.36 -12.01
C LEU A 132 18.16 17.52 -13.01
N ASP A 133 18.36 18.70 -12.44
CA ASP A 133 18.63 19.97 -13.08
C ASP A 133 19.56 20.75 -12.14
#